data_AF-A0A091SP92-F1
#
_entry.id   AF-A0A091SP92-F1
#
_cell.length_a   1.000
_cell.length_b   1.000
_cell.length_c   1.000
_cell.angle_alpha   90.00
_cell.angle_beta   90.00
_cell.angle_gamma   90.00
#
_symmetry.space_group_name_H-M   'P 1'
#
loop_
_entity.id
_entity.type
_entity.pdbx_description
1 polymer ?
#
loop_
_entity_poly.entity_id
_entity_poly.type
_entity_poly.pdbx_seq_one_letter_code
_entity_poly.pdbx_strand_id
1 'polypeptide(L)'
;QQSVEKALKLFAQLINNKVFLRTFIRTLELQRSFSMRDRGNVASLIMTGLQGKLEYATDVLKQLLSDLIEKNLENKNHPKLLLRRTESVAEKMLTNWFAFLLHKFLKECAGEPLFMLYCAIKQQMEKGPIDAITGEARYSLSEDKLIRQQIEYKTL
;
A
#
# COMPACT_ATOMS: atom_id res chain seq x y z
N GLN A 1 -33.39 6.64 -3.10
CA GLN A 1 -32.16 6.47 -3.91
C GLN A 1 -31.70 7.76 -4.59
N GLN A 2 -32.53 8.49 -5.35
CA GLN A 2 -32.14 9.73 -6.05
C GLN A 2 -31.53 10.82 -5.14
N SER A 3 -32.01 10.96 -3.89
CA SER A 3 -31.47 11.96 -2.94
C SER A 3 -30.04 11.66 -2.50
N VAL A 4 -29.66 10.39 -2.34
CA VAL A 4 -28.31 9.98 -1.90
C VAL A 4 -27.30 10.24 -3.01
N GLU A 5 -27.64 9.89 -4.25
CA GLU A 5 -26.80 10.15 -5.41
C GLU A 5 -26.54 11.66 -5.59
N LYS A 6 -27.59 12.48 -5.44
CA LYS A 6 -27.45 13.95 -5.48
C LYS A 6 -26.48 14.46 -4.42
N ALA A 7 -26.60 13.97 -3.18
CA ALA A 7 -25.69 14.35 -2.10
C ALA A 7 -24.24 13.92 -2.37
N LEU A 8 -24.02 12.70 -2.89
CA LEU A 8 -22.69 12.21 -3.25
C LEU A 8 -22.05 13.02 -4.38
N LYS A 9 -22.83 13.50 -5.36
CA LYS A 9 -22.33 14.41 -6.41
C LYS A 9 -21.85 15.74 -5.83
N LEU A 10 -22.60 16.32 -4.90
CA LEU A 10 -22.18 17.54 -4.20
C LEU A 10 -20.95 17.30 -3.32
N PHE A 11 -20.89 16.15 -2.63
CA PHE A 11 -19.70 15.78 -1.87
C PHE A 11 -18.48 15.60 -2.76
N ALA A 12 -18.63 15.01 -3.95
CA ALA A 12 -17.54 14.91 -4.92
C ALA A 12 -17.04 16.29 -5.36
N GLN A 13 -17.90 17.31 -5.46
CA GLN A 13 -17.47 18.68 -5.72
C GLN A 13 -16.63 19.24 -4.57
N LEU A 14 -16.99 18.95 -3.32
CA LEU A 14 -16.18 19.31 -2.14
C LEU A 14 -14.81 18.60 -2.16
N ILE A 15 -14.76 17.31 -2.51
CA ILE A 15 -13.50 16.57 -2.66
C ILE A 15 -12.60 17.16 -3.76
N ASN A 16 -13.17 17.85 -4.76
CA ASN A 16 -12.40 18.57 -5.78
C ASN A 16 -11.95 19.98 -5.33
N ASN A 17 -12.33 20.44 -4.14
CA ASN A 17 -11.84 21.68 -3.56
C ASN A 17 -10.60 21.40 -2.70
N LYS A 18 -9.43 21.93 -3.12
CA LYS A 18 -8.12 21.66 -2.45
C LYS A 18 -8.14 22.02 -0.96
N VAL A 19 -8.78 23.13 -0.60
CA VAL A 19 -8.85 23.60 0.80
C VAL A 19 -9.72 22.65 1.62
N PHE A 20 -10.88 22.27 1.10
CA PHE A 20 -11.76 21.31 1.76
C PHE A 20 -11.07 19.97 1.98
N LEU A 21 -10.50 19.38 0.93
CA LEU A 21 -9.91 18.04 1.01
C LEU A 21 -8.74 17.99 2.01
N ARG A 22 -7.88 19.01 2.01
CA ARG A 22 -6.79 19.12 2.99
C ARG A 22 -7.30 19.24 4.42
N THR A 23 -8.27 20.14 4.66
CA THR A 23 -8.87 20.31 5.99
C THR A 23 -9.57 19.03 6.44
N PHE A 24 -10.31 18.38 5.54
CA PHE A 24 -10.99 17.12 5.82
C PHE A 24 -10.03 16.03 6.30
N ILE A 25 -8.92 15.79 5.56
CA ILE A 25 -7.91 14.80 5.94
C ILE A 25 -7.28 15.16 7.29
N ARG A 26 -6.85 16.42 7.47
CA ARG A 26 -6.23 16.88 8.72
C ARG A 26 -7.17 16.70 9.91
N THR A 27 -8.44 17.06 9.76
CA THR A 27 -9.44 16.94 10.83
C THR A 27 -9.68 15.49 11.22
N LEU A 28 -9.71 14.57 10.26
CA LEU A 28 -9.81 13.13 10.54
C LEU A 28 -8.58 12.63 11.29
N GLU A 29 -7.37 12.98 10.85
CA GLU A 29 -6.13 12.50 11.46
C GLU A 29 -5.89 13.02 12.89
N LEU A 30 -6.49 14.15 13.25
CA LEU A 30 -6.46 14.68 14.61
C LEU A 30 -7.35 13.90 15.59
N GLN A 31 -8.30 13.09 15.11
CA GLN A 31 -9.16 12.31 15.98
C GLN A 31 -8.41 11.11 16.56
N ARG A 32 -8.44 10.96 17.89
CA ARG A 32 -7.82 9.80 18.57
C ARG A 32 -8.46 8.47 18.18
N SER A 33 -9.74 8.48 17.83
CA SER A 33 -10.49 7.30 17.36
C SER A 33 -10.17 6.91 15.91
N PHE A 34 -9.48 7.76 15.14
CA PHE A 34 -9.16 7.49 13.74
C PHE A 34 -7.93 6.59 13.65
N SER A 35 -8.19 5.30 13.41
CA SER A 35 -7.17 4.25 13.48
C SER A 35 -6.27 4.22 12.25
N MET A 36 -5.18 3.45 12.32
CA MET A 36 -4.30 3.18 11.17
C MET A 36 -5.05 2.53 9.99
N ARG A 37 -6.06 1.70 10.30
CA ARG A 37 -6.93 1.09 9.28
C ARG A 37 -7.76 2.15 8.58
N ASP A 38 -8.35 3.06 9.33
CA ASP A 38 -9.19 4.12 8.79
C ASP A 38 -8.39 5.07 7.89
N ARG A 39 -7.15 5.40 8.30
CA ARG A 39 -6.21 6.18 7.46
C ARG A 39 -5.97 5.51 6.12
N GLY A 40 -5.69 4.20 6.12
CA GLY A 40 -5.49 3.42 4.89
C GLY A 40 -6.74 3.38 4.00
N ASN A 41 -7.92 3.20 4.60
CA ASN A 41 -9.19 3.18 3.89
C ASN A 41 -9.50 4.53 3.25
N VAL A 42 -9.39 5.62 4.01
CA VAL A 42 -9.65 6.98 3.51
C VAL A 42 -8.67 7.35 2.39
N ALA A 43 -7.38 7.06 2.56
CA ALA A 43 -6.38 7.29 1.52
C ALA A 43 -6.73 6.54 0.21
N SER A 44 -7.14 5.27 0.32
CA SER A 44 -7.49 4.46 -0.85
C SER A 44 -8.76 4.93 -1.52
N LEU A 45 -9.81 5.23 -0.75
CA LEU A 45 -11.07 5.76 -1.28
C LEU A 45 -10.89 7.11 -1.99
N ILE A 46 -10.09 8.02 -1.41
CA ILE A 46 -9.78 9.32 -2.02
C ILE A 46 -9.00 9.10 -3.33
N MET A 47 -7.96 8.26 -3.31
CA MET A 47 -7.15 8.01 -4.50
C MET A 47 -7.93 7.33 -5.62
N THR A 48 -8.81 6.37 -5.30
CA THR A 48 -9.73 5.77 -6.28
C THR A 48 -10.74 6.78 -6.80
N GLY A 49 -11.37 7.57 -5.92
CA GLY A 49 -12.32 8.61 -6.32
C GLY A 49 -11.70 9.71 -7.18
N LEU A 50 -10.40 9.96 -7.03
CA LEU A 50 -9.62 10.93 -7.80
C LEU A 50 -8.79 10.30 -8.93
N GLN A 51 -8.96 9.02 -9.24
CA GLN A 51 -8.14 8.32 -10.24
C GLN A 51 -8.26 8.97 -11.64
N GLY A 52 -9.43 9.53 -11.99
CA GLY A 52 -9.61 10.27 -13.25
C GLY A 52 -8.99 11.68 -13.25
N LYS A 53 -8.43 12.14 -12.12
CA LYS A 53 -7.88 13.49 -11.91
C LYS A 53 -6.54 13.43 -11.19
N LEU A 54 -5.61 12.58 -11.65
CA LEU A 54 -4.33 12.35 -10.98
C LEU A 54 -3.45 13.60 -10.87
N GLU A 55 -3.56 14.57 -11.77
CA GLU A 55 -2.85 15.85 -11.65
C GLU A 55 -3.28 16.59 -10.37
N TYR A 56 -4.60 16.73 -10.17
CA TYR A 56 -5.17 17.29 -8.95
C TYR A 56 -4.79 16.49 -7.71
N ALA A 57 -4.88 15.15 -7.76
CA ALA A 57 -4.52 14.30 -6.65
C ALA A 57 -3.03 14.43 -6.27
N THR A 58 -2.14 14.57 -7.26
CA THR A 58 -0.70 14.76 -7.07
C THR A 58 -0.42 16.10 -6.41
N ASP A 59 -1.12 17.17 -6.81
CA ASP A 59 -1.01 18.46 -6.15
C ASP A 59 -1.41 18.43 -4.68
N VAL A 60 -2.54 17.78 -4.37
CA VAL A 60 -2.99 17.61 -2.99
C VAL A 60 -1.99 16.78 -2.20
N LEU A 61 -1.49 15.68 -2.78
CA LEU A 61 -0.50 14.81 -2.16
C LEU A 61 0.81 15.55 -1.83
N LYS A 62 1.34 16.35 -2.78
CA LYS A 62 2.54 17.17 -2.55
C LYS A 62 2.36 18.08 -1.34
N GLN A 63 1.22 18.77 -1.25
CA GLN A 63 0.95 19.67 -0.14
C GLN A 63 0.83 18.91 1.19
N LEU A 64 0.14 17.76 1.22
CA LEU A 64 0.03 16.94 2.43
C LEU A 64 1.40 16.41 2.90
N LEU A 65 2.28 16.05 1.96
CA LEU A 65 3.65 15.63 2.27
C LEU A 65 4.49 16.80 2.80
N SER A 66 4.35 18.00 2.23
CA SER A 66 4.96 19.22 2.77
C SER A 66 4.52 19.48 4.20
N ASP A 67 3.22 19.44 4.47
CA ASP A 67 2.66 19.60 5.82
C ASP A 67 3.23 18.54 6.79
N LEU A 68 3.43 17.29 6.32
CA LEU A 68 4.02 16.21 7.11
C LEU A 68 5.50 16.45 7.43
N ILE A 69 6.28 16.95 6.45
CA ILE A 69 7.69 17.34 6.64
C ILE A 69 7.79 18.46 7.68
N GLU A 70 7.01 19.53 7.51
CA GLU A 70 7.00 20.67 8.43
C GLU A 70 6.68 20.22 9.86
N LYS A 71 5.61 19.45 10.04
CA LYS A 71 5.23 18.90 11.35
C LYS A 71 6.31 18.01 11.95
N ASN A 72 7.04 17.24 11.14
CA ASN A 72 8.12 16.39 11.64
C ASN A 72 9.30 17.23 12.16
N LEU A 73 9.66 18.28 11.42
CA LEU A 73 10.72 19.22 11.80
C LEU A 73 10.35 20.03 13.05
N GLU A 74 9.10 20.51 13.15
CA GLU A 74 8.59 21.21 14.34
C GLU A 74 8.66 20.36 15.60
N ASN A 75 8.35 19.06 15.48
CA ASN A 75 8.44 18.11 16.58
C ASN A 75 9.88 17.68 16.91
N LYS A 76 10.89 18.23 16.20
CA LYS A 76 12.32 17.89 16.36
C LYS A 76 12.58 16.39 16.22
N ASN A 77 11.77 15.70 15.42
CA ASN A 77 11.97 14.28 15.14
C ASN A 77 13.20 14.08 14.27
N HIS A 78 13.87 12.94 14.43
CA HIS A 78 15.06 12.63 13.65
C HIS A 78 14.69 12.49 12.15
N PRO A 79 15.31 13.25 11.22
CA PRO A 79 14.87 13.31 9.81
C PRO A 79 14.82 11.96 9.09
N LYS A 80 15.75 11.04 9.40
CA LYS A 80 15.74 9.67 8.85
C LYS A 80 14.55 8.79 9.29
N LEU A 81 13.74 9.25 10.23
CA LEU A 81 12.52 8.56 10.67
C LEU A 81 11.28 9.04 9.90
N LEU A 82 11.36 10.16 9.17
CA LEU A 82 10.28 10.63 8.31
C LEU A 82 10.06 9.64 7.16
N LEU A 83 8.78 9.32 6.84
CA LEU A 83 8.37 8.32 5.85
C LEU A 83 8.88 6.89 6.12
N ARG A 84 9.46 6.61 7.30
CA ARG A 84 9.96 5.28 7.66
C ARG A 84 8.82 4.26 7.84
N ARG A 85 7.66 4.74 8.28
CA ARG A 85 6.47 3.93 8.49
C ARG A 85 5.30 4.59 7.79
N THR A 86 4.39 3.80 7.24
CA THR A 86 3.22 4.34 6.54
C THR A 86 2.08 4.56 7.54
N GLU A 87 2.13 5.68 8.28
CA GLU A 87 1.25 5.93 9.44
C GLU A 87 0.26 7.09 9.24
N SER A 88 0.45 7.92 8.21
CA SER A 88 -0.46 8.99 7.80
C SER A 88 -1.26 8.66 6.55
N VAL A 89 -2.37 9.37 6.34
CA VAL A 89 -3.16 9.36 5.10
C VAL A 89 -2.28 9.76 3.92
N ALA A 90 -1.43 10.77 4.07
CA ALA A 90 -0.53 11.24 3.03
C ALA A 90 0.44 10.14 2.56
N GLU A 91 1.06 9.41 3.50
CA GLU A 91 1.96 8.28 3.18
C GLU A 91 1.23 7.13 2.48
N LYS A 92 0.00 6.82 2.91
CA LYS A 92 -0.84 5.81 2.23
C LYS A 92 -1.25 6.26 0.82
N MET A 93 -1.61 7.53 0.65
CA MET A 93 -1.89 8.11 -0.66
C MET A 93 -0.67 8.05 -1.57
N LEU A 94 0.55 8.27 -1.04
CA LEU A 94 1.80 8.13 -1.78
C LEU A 94 2.02 6.69 -2.26
N THR A 95 1.77 5.68 -1.42
CA THR A 95 1.84 4.26 -1.84
C THR A 95 0.85 3.99 -2.98
N ASN A 96 -0.39 4.48 -2.89
CA ASN A 96 -1.40 4.30 -3.93
C ASN A 96 -1.05 5.03 -5.22
N TRP A 97 -0.46 6.23 -5.12
CA TRP A 97 0.01 7.01 -6.25
C TRP A 97 1.10 6.24 -7.02
N PHE A 98 2.07 5.65 -6.32
CA PHE A 98 3.05 4.76 -6.94
C PHE A 98 2.40 3.54 -7.58
N ALA A 99 1.43 2.90 -6.91
CA ALA A 99 0.75 1.74 -7.48
C ALA A 99 0.06 2.06 -8.82
N PHE A 100 -0.60 3.22 -8.94
CA PHE A 100 -1.21 3.65 -10.19
C PHE A 100 -0.18 3.91 -11.30
N LEU A 101 0.89 4.65 -10.98
CA LEU A 101 1.85 5.09 -11.99
C LEU A 101 2.85 4.02 -12.40
N LEU A 102 3.17 3.09 -11.50
CA LEU A 102 4.12 2.01 -11.76
C LEU A 102 3.47 0.77 -12.37
N HIS A 103 2.14 0.75 -12.57
CA HIS A 103 1.49 -0.38 -13.22
C HIS A 103 2.05 -0.65 -14.63
N LYS A 104 2.30 0.40 -15.42
CA LYS A 104 2.90 0.28 -16.75
C LYS A 104 4.32 -0.31 -16.68
N PHE A 105 5.14 0.20 -15.76
CA PHE A 105 6.49 -0.32 -15.52
C PHE A 105 6.47 -1.79 -15.09
N LEU A 106 5.52 -2.19 -14.24
CA LEU A 106 5.32 -3.59 -13.90
C LEU A 106 4.96 -4.41 -15.13
N LYS A 107 4.02 -3.95 -15.95
CA LYS A 107 3.58 -4.67 -17.14
C LYS A 107 4.68 -4.83 -18.20
N GLU A 108 5.52 -3.82 -18.36
CA GLU A 108 6.48 -3.72 -19.47
C GLU A 108 7.92 -4.09 -19.11
N CYS A 109 8.28 -4.07 -17.82
CA CYS A 109 9.67 -4.26 -17.40
C CYS A 109 9.80 -5.22 -16.21
N ALA A 110 9.15 -4.91 -15.08
CA ALA A 110 9.42 -5.63 -13.83
C ALA A 110 8.58 -6.91 -13.64
N GLY A 111 7.49 -7.08 -14.39
CA GLY A 111 6.52 -8.14 -14.20
C GLY A 111 7.05 -9.51 -14.62
N GLU A 112 7.70 -9.60 -15.78
CA GLU A 112 8.32 -10.84 -16.26
C GLU A 112 9.39 -11.37 -15.29
N PRO A 113 10.43 -10.61 -14.90
CA PRO A 113 11.44 -11.13 -13.98
C PRO A 113 10.86 -11.46 -12.60
N LEU A 114 9.89 -10.70 -12.10
CA LEU A 114 9.21 -11.00 -10.85
C LEU A 114 8.43 -12.32 -10.93
N PHE A 115 7.72 -12.55 -12.04
CA PHE A 115 6.98 -13.78 -12.27
C PHE A 115 7.92 -14.98 -12.47
N MET A 116 9.02 -14.81 -13.19
CA MET A 116 10.03 -15.85 -13.37
C MET A 116 10.67 -16.26 -12.04
N LEU A 117 10.96 -15.29 -11.17
CA LEU A 117 11.47 -15.58 -9.82
C LEU A 117 10.44 -16.38 -9.00
N TYR A 118 9.16 -16.00 -9.03
CA TYR A 118 8.08 -16.76 -8.39
C TYR A 118 8.03 -18.20 -8.90
N CYS A 119 8.05 -18.40 -10.22
CA CYS A 119 8.05 -19.72 -10.85
C CYS A 119 9.27 -20.54 -10.46
N ALA A 120 10.46 -19.93 -10.43
CA ALA A 120 11.70 -20.60 -10.04
C ALA A 120 11.67 -21.07 -8.57
N ILE A 121 11.19 -20.22 -7.65
CA ILE A 121 11.03 -20.58 -6.24
C ILE A 121 10.02 -21.73 -6.11
N LYS A 122 8.84 -21.62 -6.72
CA LYS A 122 7.81 -22.66 -6.68
C LYS A 122 8.34 -23.99 -7.21
N GLN A 123 8.94 -23.98 -8.39
CA GLN A 123 9.50 -25.18 -9.01
C GLN A 123 10.61 -25.80 -8.15
N GLN A 124 11.46 -24.98 -7.52
CA GLN A 124 12.52 -25.48 -6.66
C GLN A 124 11.97 -26.11 -5.37
N MET A 125 10.91 -25.54 -4.80
CA MET A 125 10.22 -26.11 -3.63
C MET A 125 9.59 -27.47 -3.97
N GLU A 126 8.92 -27.58 -5.12
CA GLU A 126 8.21 -28.78 -5.57
C GLU A 126 9.12 -29.97 -5.94
N LYS A 127 10.44 -29.77 -6.04
CA LYS A 127 11.41 -30.87 -6.27
C LYS A 127 11.63 -31.77 -5.06
N GLY A 128 11.16 -31.38 -3.88
CA GLY A 128 11.32 -32.15 -2.65
C GLY A 128 10.02 -32.28 -1.88
N PRO A 129 10.01 -33.06 -0.79
CA PRO A 129 8.85 -33.16 0.08
C PRO A 129 8.43 -31.80 0.63
N ILE A 130 7.12 -31.57 0.63
CA ILE A 130 6.45 -30.43 1.27
C ILE A 130 5.38 -31.02 2.20
N ASP A 131 5.45 -30.70 3.48
CA ASP A 131 4.46 -31.11 4.46
C ASP A 131 3.17 -30.29 4.26
N ALA A 132 2.06 -30.97 3.99
CA ALA A 132 0.78 -30.32 3.70
C ALA A 132 0.10 -29.67 4.92
N ILE A 133 0.51 -30.03 6.15
CA ILE A 133 -0.06 -29.52 7.40
C ILE A 133 0.78 -28.34 7.90
N THR A 134 2.10 -28.51 7.99
CA THR A 134 3.01 -27.49 8.56
C THR A 134 3.51 -26.49 7.52
N GLY A 135 3.48 -26.87 6.24
CA GLY A 135 4.06 -26.11 5.13
C GLY A 135 5.58 -26.12 5.10
N GLU A 136 6.24 -26.99 5.88
CA GLU A 136 7.68 -27.16 5.82
C GLU A 136 8.09 -27.84 4.52
N ALA A 137 9.21 -27.41 3.95
CA ALA A 137 9.72 -27.93 2.69
C ALA A 137 11.20 -28.28 2.79
N ARG A 138 11.62 -29.34 2.08
CA ARG A 138 13.04 -29.74 1.99
C ARG A 138 13.93 -28.64 1.41
N TYR A 139 13.40 -27.87 0.46
CA TYR A 139 14.12 -26.80 -0.24
C TYR A 139 13.59 -25.40 0.14
N SER A 140 13.10 -25.23 1.36
CA SER A 140 12.66 -23.92 1.87
C SER A 140 13.83 -22.94 1.88
N LEU A 141 13.57 -21.70 1.42
CA LEU A 141 14.49 -20.57 1.59
C LEU A 141 14.41 -19.96 3.00
N SER A 142 13.37 -20.28 3.77
CA SER A 142 13.19 -19.86 5.15
C SER A 142 13.66 -20.96 6.10
N GLU A 143 14.55 -20.63 7.02
CA GLU A 143 15.09 -21.56 8.02
C GLU A 143 13.98 -22.16 8.89
N ASP A 144 12.99 -21.35 9.28
CA ASP A 144 11.85 -21.77 10.11
C ASP A 144 10.90 -22.73 9.37
N LYS A 145 11.03 -22.84 8.05
CA LYS A 145 10.20 -23.72 7.21
C LYS A 145 11.01 -24.85 6.57
N LEU A 146 12.24 -25.08 7.03
CA LEU A 146 13.08 -26.16 6.53
C LEU A 146 12.76 -27.47 7.24
N ILE A 147 12.47 -28.53 6.47
CA ILE A 147 12.33 -29.88 7.04
C ILE A 147 13.69 -30.33 7.61
N ARG A 148 13.74 -30.56 8.93
CA ARG A 148 14.96 -31.05 9.62
C ARG A 148 15.02 -32.57 9.75
N GLN A 149 13.91 -33.25 9.48
CA GLN A 149 13.82 -34.71 9.55
C GLN A 149 14.41 -35.35 8.29
N GLN A 150 15.01 -36.52 8.45
CA GLN A 150 15.42 -37.33 7.31
C GLN A 150 14.17 -38.01 6.72
N ILE A 151 13.74 -37.54 5.55
CA ILE A 151 12.60 -38.09 4.82
C ILE A 151 13.11 -38.75 3.53
N GLU A 152 12.82 -40.03 3.37
CA GLU A 152 13.04 -40.75 2.13
C GLU A 152 11.90 -40.44 1.14
N TYR A 153 12.25 -40.16 -0.10
CA TYR A 153 11.29 -39.88 -1.18
C TYR A 153 11.89 -40.29 -2.53
N LYS A 154 11.02 -40.51 -3.51
CA LYS A 154 11.39 -40.83 -4.90
C LYS A 154 10.52 -40.01 -5.84
N THR A 155 11.11 -39.49 -6.90
CA THR A 155 10.37 -38.92 -8.02
C THR A 155 9.66 -40.04 -8.77
N LEU A 156 8.36 -39.88 -9.03
CA LEU A 156 7.55 -40.81 -9.82
C LEU A 156 7.57 -40.43 -11.30
#